data_AF-Q8VPU5-F1
#
_entry.id   AF-Q8VPU5-F1
#
_cell.length_a   1.000
_cell.length_b   1.000
_cell.length_c   1.000
_cell.angle_alpha   90.00
_cell.angle_beta   90.00
_cell.angle_gamma   90.00
#
_symmetry.space_group_name_H-M   'P 1'
#
loop_
_entity.id
_entity.type
_entity.pdbx_description
1 polymer ?
#
loop_
_entity_poly.entity_id
_entity_poly.type
_entity_poly.pdbx_seq_one_letter_code
_entity_poly.pdbx_strand_id
1 'polypeptide(L)'
;SLQIKAKSADGKLHHTITPIARIREGKYELDLVLRDNNTSEIYPDGIFHPHPALHHIKKENIGLIEVMGLAILPARLKTELMEVEKYLLNQENEMSEIHKPWAEELKETEYFSKETVHETVQAAVGEVFEQVLKDAGVFKDNEVGQKGFYEFINFVNN
;
A
#
# COMPACT_ATOMS: atom_id res chain seq x y z
N SER A 1 -13.89 -5.02 14.53
CA SER A 1 -14.86 -5.26 13.42
C SER A 1 -14.09 -5.23 12.11
N LEU A 2 -14.40 -6.11 11.15
CA LEU A 2 -13.67 -6.23 9.88
C LEU A 2 -13.92 -5.07 8.90
N GLN A 3 -15.00 -4.30 9.09
CA GLN A 3 -15.42 -3.22 8.17
C GLN A 3 -15.72 -3.64 6.72
N ILE A 4 -15.67 -4.95 6.42
CA ILE A 4 -16.02 -5.53 5.12
C ILE A 4 -17.54 -5.56 4.99
N LYS A 5 -18.11 -4.80 4.05
CA LYS A 5 -19.56 -4.70 3.83
C LYS A 5 -19.90 -4.76 2.35
N ALA A 6 -20.60 -5.82 1.93
CA ALA A 6 -20.94 -6.00 0.51
C ALA A 6 -21.79 -4.86 -0.07
N LYS A 7 -22.69 -4.31 0.75
CA LYS A 7 -23.68 -3.33 0.35
C LYS A 7 -23.88 -2.28 1.45
N SER A 8 -23.92 -1.01 1.07
CA SER A 8 -24.27 0.12 1.94
C SER A 8 -25.79 0.25 2.14
N ALA A 9 -26.22 1.11 3.06
CA ALA A 9 -27.64 1.31 3.38
C ALA A 9 -28.47 1.86 2.20
N ASP A 10 -27.88 2.71 1.36
CA ASP A 10 -28.45 3.21 0.10
C ASP A 10 -28.41 2.19 -1.05
N GLY A 11 -27.75 1.06 -0.81
CA GLY A 11 -27.75 -0.11 -1.66
C GLY A 11 -26.62 -0.19 -2.70
N LYS A 12 -25.62 0.68 -2.62
CA LYS A 12 -24.40 0.59 -3.44
C LYS A 12 -23.62 -0.69 -3.10
N LEU A 13 -23.15 -1.38 -4.14
CA LEU A 13 -22.28 -2.56 -3.99
C LEU A 13 -20.82 -2.11 -3.95
N HIS A 14 -20.04 -2.67 -3.02
CA HIS A 14 -18.66 -2.25 -2.79
C HIS A 14 -17.62 -3.28 -3.22
N HIS A 15 -18.00 -4.56 -3.29
CA HIS A 15 -17.06 -5.64 -3.51
C HIS A 15 -16.80 -5.87 -5.00
N THR A 16 -15.52 -6.05 -5.33
CA THR A 16 -15.09 -6.56 -6.64
C THR A 16 -14.00 -7.61 -6.43
N ILE A 17 -13.71 -8.38 -7.47
CA ILE A 17 -12.65 -9.38 -7.44
C ILE A 17 -11.83 -9.27 -8.73
N THR A 18 -10.51 -9.42 -8.62
CA THR A 18 -9.64 -9.54 -9.80
C THR A 18 -9.09 -10.97 -9.85
N PRO A 19 -9.63 -11.84 -10.72
CA PRO A 19 -9.10 -13.18 -10.89
C PRO A 19 -7.86 -13.15 -11.80
N ILE A 20 -6.83 -13.87 -11.40
CA ILE A 20 -5.63 -14.13 -12.21
C ILE A 20 -5.61 -15.62 -12.50
N ALA A 21 -6.00 -16.00 -13.72
CA ALA A 21 -6.06 -17.38 -14.15
C ALA A 21 -4.77 -17.79 -14.88
N ARG A 22 -4.27 -18.99 -14.59
CA ARG A 22 -3.15 -19.61 -15.30
C ARG A 22 -3.37 -21.11 -15.47
N ILE A 23 -2.67 -21.72 -16.43
CA ILE A 23 -2.59 -23.18 -16.54
C ILE A 23 -1.21 -23.61 -16.04
N ARG A 24 -1.17 -24.48 -15.04
CA ARG A 24 0.05 -25.08 -14.50
C ARG A 24 -0.15 -26.58 -14.39
N GLU A 25 0.79 -27.35 -14.95
CA GLU A 25 0.75 -28.83 -14.93
C GLU A 25 -0.59 -29.40 -15.46
N GLY A 26 -1.16 -28.75 -16.49
CA GLY A 26 -2.44 -29.16 -17.08
C GLY A 26 -3.68 -28.86 -16.23
N LYS A 27 -3.55 -28.13 -15.13
CA LYS A 27 -4.65 -27.69 -14.26
C LYS A 27 -4.82 -26.18 -14.32
N TYR A 28 -6.06 -25.71 -14.15
CA TYR A 28 -6.36 -24.30 -13.97
C TYR A 28 -6.06 -23.89 -12.52
N GLU A 29 -5.25 -22.85 -12.36
CA GLU A 29 -5.04 -22.16 -11.08
C GLU A 29 -5.63 -20.75 -11.18
N LEU A 30 -6.35 -20.31 -10.15
CA LEU A 30 -6.91 -18.97 -10.05
C LEU A 30 -6.46 -18.33 -8.74
N ASP A 31 -5.69 -17.24 -8.85
CA ASP A 31 -5.46 -16.35 -7.71
C ASP A 31 -6.56 -15.30 -7.67
N LEU A 32 -7.14 -15.11 -6.50
CA LEU A 32 -8.29 -14.24 -6.29
C LEU A 32 -7.90 -13.02 -5.47
N VAL A 33 -7.86 -11.86 -6.12
CA VAL A 33 -7.61 -10.58 -5.45
C VAL A 33 -8.94 -10.00 -5.00
N LEU A 34 -9.19 -10.01 -3.69
CA LEU A 34 -10.37 -9.40 -3.09
C LEU A 34 -10.22 -7.89 -3.07
N ARG A 35 -11.31 -7.17 -3.39
CA ARG A 35 -11.37 -5.71 -3.33
C ARG A 35 -12.63 -5.25 -2.64
N ASP A 36 -12.49 -4.22 -1.84
CA ASP A 36 -13.60 -3.60 -1.12
C ASP A 36 -13.48 -2.07 -1.22
N ASN A 37 -14.49 -1.42 -1.81
CA ASN A 37 -14.56 0.02 -2.01
C ASN A 37 -15.38 0.74 -0.91
N ASN A 38 -15.52 0.17 0.28
CA ASN A 38 -16.14 0.86 1.42
C ASN A 38 -15.30 2.08 1.82
N THR A 39 -15.98 3.17 2.17
CA THR A 39 -15.39 4.42 2.67
C THR A 39 -15.89 4.70 4.08
N SER A 40 -15.22 5.60 4.79
CA SER A 40 -15.67 6.12 6.09
C SER A 40 -15.41 7.62 6.19
N GLU A 41 -15.92 8.27 7.23
CA GLU A 41 -15.61 9.69 7.48
C GLU A 41 -14.11 9.92 7.68
N ILE A 42 -13.41 8.95 8.28
CA ILE A 42 -11.97 8.97 8.51
C ILE A 42 -11.20 8.70 7.21
N TYR A 43 -11.71 7.78 6.38
CA TYR A 43 -11.08 7.36 5.12
C TYR A 43 -12.05 7.57 3.95
N PRO A 44 -12.20 8.83 3.48
CA PRO A 44 -13.11 9.17 2.39
C PRO A 44 -12.69 8.54 1.06
N ASP A 45 -11.37 8.34 0.87
CA ASP A 45 -10.80 7.71 -0.34
C ASP A 45 -10.92 6.18 -0.32
N GLY A 46 -11.26 5.58 0.83
CA GLY A 46 -11.45 4.14 0.99
C GLY A 46 -10.81 3.58 2.25
N ILE A 47 -11.53 2.68 2.95
CA ILE A 47 -11.03 1.96 4.12
C ILE A 47 -9.88 1.01 3.73
N PHE A 48 -9.95 0.46 2.51
CA PHE A 48 -9.03 -0.51 1.93
C PHE A 48 -8.17 0.12 0.82
N HIS A 49 -7.70 1.33 1.07
CA HIS A 49 -6.90 2.16 0.17
C HIS A 49 -5.70 2.70 0.94
N PRO A 50 -4.54 3.02 0.32
CA PRO A 50 -3.49 3.79 0.97
C PRO A 50 -4.04 4.97 1.77
N HIS A 51 -3.71 5.08 3.06
CA HIS A 51 -4.21 6.18 3.89
C HIS A 51 -3.39 7.47 3.73
N PRO A 52 -3.95 8.65 4.08
CA PRO A 52 -3.34 9.95 3.78
C PRO A 52 -1.88 10.12 4.23
N ALA A 53 -1.49 9.48 5.32
CA ALA A 53 -0.11 9.54 5.84
C ALA A 53 0.94 8.98 4.86
N LEU A 54 0.54 8.11 3.90
CA LEU A 54 1.44 7.42 2.98
C LEU A 54 1.39 7.99 1.55
N HIS A 55 0.51 8.97 1.31
CA HIS A 55 0.25 9.51 -0.02
C HIS A 55 1.46 10.24 -0.62
N HIS A 56 2.43 10.65 0.20
CA HIS A 56 3.68 11.24 -0.26
C HIS A 56 4.43 10.26 -1.18
N ILE A 57 4.50 8.97 -0.82
CA ILE A 57 5.04 7.90 -1.67
C ILE A 57 3.98 7.38 -2.65
N LYS A 58 2.84 6.88 -2.15
CA LYS A 58 1.87 6.16 -2.97
C LYS A 58 0.45 6.55 -2.59
N LYS A 59 -0.19 7.30 -3.49
CA LYS A 59 -1.60 7.67 -3.37
C LYS A 59 -2.50 6.81 -4.24
N GLU A 60 -2.02 6.27 -5.36
CA GLU A 60 -2.91 5.55 -6.26
C GLU A 60 -3.27 4.18 -5.70
N ASN A 61 -4.39 3.64 -6.18
CA ASN A 61 -4.85 2.29 -5.89
C ASN A 61 -3.76 1.23 -6.12
N ILE A 62 -3.79 0.18 -5.30
CA ILE A 62 -3.00 -1.02 -5.49
C ILE A 62 -3.51 -1.80 -6.71
N GLY A 63 -2.64 -1.95 -7.69
CA GLY A 63 -2.90 -2.61 -8.96
C GLY A 63 -2.54 -4.09 -8.97
N LEU A 64 -2.56 -4.68 -10.17
CA LEU A 64 -2.22 -6.08 -10.38
C LEU A 64 -0.75 -6.40 -10.06
N ILE A 65 0.16 -5.47 -10.35
CA ILE A 65 1.60 -5.67 -10.19
C ILE A 65 1.96 -5.79 -8.70
N GLU A 66 1.37 -4.92 -7.89
CA GLU A 66 1.51 -4.86 -6.45
C GLU A 66 0.94 -6.09 -5.77
N VAL A 67 -0.23 -6.55 -6.20
CA VAL A 67 -0.83 -7.76 -5.65
C VAL A 67 -0.03 -9.02 -6.02
N MET A 68 0.72 -8.99 -7.13
CA MET A 68 1.64 -10.06 -7.51
C MET A 68 2.99 -10.00 -6.76
N GLY A 69 3.14 -9.10 -5.79
CA GLY A 69 4.34 -8.99 -4.95
C GLY A 69 5.45 -8.09 -5.53
N LEU A 70 5.14 -7.26 -6.53
CA LEU A 70 6.08 -6.30 -7.11
C LEU A 70 5.63 -4.86 -6.82
N ALA A 71 6.51 -3.97 -6.38
CA ALA A 71 6.15 -2.57 -6.21
C ALA A 71 6.30 -1.78 -7.53
N ILE A 72 5.25 -1.07 -7.95
CA ILE A 72 5.36 -0.05 -9.00
C ILE A 72 5.14 1.34 -8.40
N LEU A 73 6.22 2.12 -8.41
CA LEU A 73 6.24 3.46 -7.85
C LEU A 73 5.78 4.49 -8.89
N PRO A 74 5.11 5.59 -8.47
CA PRO A 74 4.79 6.70 -9.36
C PRO A 74 6.04 7.26 -10.03
N ALA A 75 5.97 7.55 -11.34
CA ALA A 75 7.12 8.07 -12.09
C ALA A 75 7.70 9.36 -11.50
N ARG A 76 6.86 10.18 -10.85
CA ARG A 76 7.26 11.40 -10.12
C ARG A 76 8.25 11.13 -8.98
N LEU A 77 8.17 9.97 -8.32
CA LEU A 77 9.03 9.66 -7.18
C LEU A 77 10.50 9.60 -7.58
N LYS A 78 10.82 9.26 -8.82
CA LYS A 78 12.21 9.24 -9.26
C LYS A 78 12.91 10.59 -9.05
N THR A 79 12.26 11.69 -9.43
CA THR A 79 12.83 13.03 -9.24
C THR A 79 12.62 13.54 -7.83
N GLU A 80 11.48 13.25 -7.21
CA GLU A 80 11.19 13.72 -5.85
C GLU A 80 12.14 13.09 -4.82
N LEU A 81 12.45 11.79 -4.93
CA LEU A 81 13.36 11.10 -4.02
C LEU A 81 14.80 11.60 -4.15
N MET A 82 15.23 12.04 -5.34
CA MET A 82 16.54 12.70 -5.49
C MET A 82 16.62 14.00 -4.67
N GLU A 83 15.53 14.77 -4.59
CA GLU A 83 15.49 15.98 -3.76
C GLU A 83 15.45 15.64 -2.26
N VAL A 84 14.79 14.54 -1.87
CA VAL A 84 14.85 14.00 -0.51
C VAL A 84 16.28 13.61 -0.15
N GLU A 85 16.99 12.88 -1.02
CA GLU A 85 18.39 12.49 -0.80
C GLU A 85 19.30 13.72 -0.60
N LYS A 86 19.14 14.78 -1.41
CA LYS A 86 19.88 16.04 -1.22
C LYS A 86 19.58 16.69 0.13
N TYR A 87 18.31 16.74 0.54
CA TYR A 87 17.92 17.27 1.84
C TYR A 87 18.56 16.50 3.01
N LEU A 88 18.58 15.17 2.94
CA LEU A 88 19.19 14.30 3.94
C LEU A 88 20.71 14.51 4.03
N LEU A 89 21.36 14.81 2.91
CA LEU A 89 22.79 15.15 2.83
C LEU A 89 23.12 16.62 3.20
N ASN A 90 22.15 17.41 3.66
CA ASN A 90 22.30 18.85 3.95
C ASN A 90 22.75 19.66 2.72
N GLN A 91 22.32 19.26 1.52
CA GLN A 91 22.56 19.98 0.28
C GLN A 91 21.36 20.86 -0.07
N GLU A 92 21.60 21.87 -0.92
CA GLU A 92 20.51 22.62 -1.55
C GLU A 92 19.61 21.67 -2.35
N ASN A 93 18.31 21.80 -2.16
CA ASN A 93 17.30 20.90 -2.70
C ASN A 93 15.99 21.67 -2.99
N GLU A 94 15.18 21.10 -3.86
CA GLU A 94 13.84 21.58 -4.22
C GLU A 94 12.79 20.56 -3.77
N MET A 95 12.99 19.94 -2.60
CA MET A 95 12.11 18.89 -2.09
C MET A 95 10.69 19.43 -1.88
N SER A 96 9.69 18.70 -2.38
CA SER A 96 8.29 19.04 -2.16
C SER A 96 7.91 18.92 -0.68
N GLU A 97 7.13 19.88 -0.17
CA GLU A 97 6.68 19.90 1.23
C GLU A 97 5.92 18.62 1.65
N ILE A 98 5.34 17.86 0.71
CA ILE A 98 4.67 16.58 1.03
C ILE A 98 5.61 15.53 1.61
N HIS A 99 6.91 15.60 1.28
CA HIS A 99 7.92 14.65 1.76
C HIS A 99 8.62 15.13 3.02
N LYS A 100 8.51 16.41 3.36
CA LYS A 100 9.30 17.03 4.41
C LYS A 100 9.12 16.37 5.78
N PRO A 101 7.89 16.06 6.27
CA PRO A 101 7.75 15.38 7.56
C PRO A 101 8.45 14.03 7.60
N TRP A 102 8.35 13.26 6.51
CA TRP A 102 9.01 11.96 6.38
C TRP A 102 10.53 12.10 6.28
N ALA A 103 11.04 13.08 5.52
CA ALA A 103 12.47 13.34 5.41
C ALA A 103 13.08 13.85 6.73
N GLU A 104 12.34 14.64 7.51
CA GLU A 104 12.73 15.06 8.86
C GLU A 104 12.82 13.86 9.81
N GLU A 105 11.81 12.97 9.81
CA GLU A 105 11.82 11.72 10.58
C GLU A 105 13.03 10.84 10.24
N LEU A 106 13.32 10.63 8.95
CA LEU A 106 14.49 9.87 8.51
C LEU A 106 15.80 10.47 9.03
N LYS A 107 15.90 11.79 9.04
CA LYS A 107 17.09 12.52 9.48
C LYS A 107 17.33 12.43 10.98
N GLU A 108 16.28 12.17 11.76
CA GLU A 108 16.38 11.94 13.21
C GLU A 108 16.79 10.50 13.55
N THR A 109 16.47 9.53 12.69
CA THR A 109 16.72 8.11 12.95
C THR A 109 18.07 7.62 12.46
N GLU A 110 18.61 8.20 11.39
CA GLU A 110 19.80 7.69 10.71
C GLU A 110 20.80 8.79 10.34
N TYR A 111 22.07 8.39 10.16
CA TYR A 111 23.11 9.26 9.59
C TYR A 111 23.29 8.98 8.10
N PHE A 112 23.22 10.04 7.28
CA PHE A 112 23.31 9.94 5.82
C PHE A 112 24.66 10.39 5.30
N SER A 113 25.27 9.54 4.46
CA SER A 113 26.43 9.86 3.64
C SER A 113 26.12 9.69 2.16
N LYS A 114 26.97 10.20 1.28
CA LYS A 114 26.76 10.08 -0.18
C LYS A 114 26.73 8.62 -0.64
N GLU A 115 27.38 7.75 0.11
CA GLU A 115 27.49 6.32 -0.15
C GLU A 115 26.25 5.55 0.31
N THR A 116 25.60 5.98 1.40
CA THR A 116 24.48 5.25 2.00
C THR A 116 23.11 5.81 1.65
N VAL A 117 23.00 7.11 1.36
CA VAL A 117 21.70 7.80 1.28
C VAL A 117 20.71 7.15 0.32
N HIS A 118 21.19 6.70 -0.83
CA HIS A 118 20.33 6.13 -1.86
C HIS A 118 19.69 4.82 -1.40
N GLU A 119 20.50 3.92 -0.83
CA GLU A 119 20.03 2.62 -0.35
C GLU A 119 19.11 2.79 0.87
N THR A 120 19.44 3.71 1.78
CA THR A 120 18.59 4.00 2.94
C THR A 120 17.24 4.59 2.53
N VAL A 121 17.22 5.54 1.59
CA VAL A 121 15.96 6.11 1.08
C VAL A 121 15.14 5.05 0.36
N GLN A 122 15.75 4.18 -0.45
CA GLN A 122 15.03 3.06 -1.06
C GLN A 122 14.43 2.11 -0.04
N ALA A 123 15.17 1.76 1.01
CA ALA A 123 14.67 0.91 2.10
C ALA A 123 13.46 1.56 2.80
N ALA A 124 13.57 2.83 3.15
CA ALA A 124 12.49 3.60 3.77
C ALA A 124 11.24 3.70 2.87
N VAL A 125 11.42 3.86 1.55
CA VAL A 125 10.31 3.79 0.59
C VAL A 125 9.64 2.42 0.63
N GLY A 126 10.42 1.35 0.76
CA GLY A 126 9.93 -0.02 0.93
C GLY A 126 9.05 -0.18 2.18
N GLU A 127 9.48 0.40 3.32
CA GLU A 127 8.72 0.38 4.57
C GLU A 127 7.38 1.12 4.44
N VAL A 128 7.39 2.32 3.84
CA VAL A 128 6.15 3.06 3.55
C VAL A 128 5.24 2.25 2.62
N PHE A 129 5.81 1.59 1.60
CA PHE A 129 5.03 0.78 0.66
C PHE A 129 4.44 -0.48 1.30
N GLU A 130 5.15 -1.11 2.23
CA GLU A 130 4.60 -2.22 3.04
C GLU A 130 3.36 -1.75 3.81
N GLN A 131 3.41 -0.56 4.42
CA GLN A 131 2.26 -0.01 5.11
C GLN A 131 1.09 0.29 4.14
N VAL A 132 1.38 0.75 2.93
CA VAL A 132 0.37 0.94 1.88
C VAL A 132 -0.34 -0.36 1.55
N LEU A 133 0.39 -1.48 1.48
CA LEU A 133 -0.20 -2.80 1.25
C LEU A 133 -1.08 -3.26 2.42
N LYS A 134 -0.67 -2.98 3.67
CA LYS A 134 -1.47 -3.26 4.87
C LYS A 134 -2.77 -2.44 4.90
N ASP A 135 -2.72 -1.18 4.47
CA ASP A 135 -3.88 -0.32 4.35
C ASP A 135 -4.84 -0.81 3.25
N ALA A 136 -4.32 -1.34 2.14
CA ALA A 136 -5.11 -1.86 1.04
C ALA A 136 -5.70 -3.26 1.28
N GLY A 137 -5.12 -4.06 2.18
CA GLY A 137 -5.57 -5.43 2.44
C GLY A 137 -7.01 -5.50 2.98
N VAL A 138 -7.88 -6.28 2.33
CA VAL A 138 -9.29 -6.49 2.74
C VAL A 138 -9.36 -7.19 4.11
N PHE A 139 -8.61 -8.27 4.27
CA PHE A 139 -8.35 -8.85 5.58
C PHE A 139 -7.04 -8.27 6.11
N LYS A 140 -7.12 -7.53 7.21
CA LYS A 140 -5.95 -6.89 7.82
C LYS A 140 -5.00 -7.92 8.40
N ASP A 141 -3.70 -7.63 8.36
CA ASP A 141 -2.69 -8.48 8.98
C ASP A 141 -2.64 -8.26 10.50
N ASN A 142 -3.72 -8.70 11.16
CA ASN A 142 -3.88 -8.71 12.60
C ASN A 142 -4.84 -9.85 12.99
N GLU A 143 -4.95 -10.13 14.28
CA GLU A 143 -5.76 -11.25 14.79
C GLU A 143 -7.20 -11.25 14.27
N VAL A 144 -7.83 -10.07 14.19
CA VAL A 144 -9.22 -9.93 13.72
C VAL A 144 -9.32 -10.24 12.23
N GLY A 145 -8.42 -9.70 11.42
CA GLY A 145 -8.39 -9.93 9.98
C GLY A 145 -8.05 -11.37 9.62
N GLN A 146 -7.07 -11.98 10.30
CA GLN A 146 -6.71 -13.38 10.11
C GLN A 146 -7.88 -14.31 10.47
N LYS A 147 -8.55 -14.09 11.61
CA LYS A 147 -9.76 -14.85 11.97
C LYS A 147 -10.85 -14.73 10.91
N GLY A 148 -11.13 -13.51 10.43
CA GLY A 148 -12.10 -13.27 9.37
C GLY A 148 -11.74 -13.96 8.05
N PHE A 149 -10.45 -13.98 7.70
CA PHE A 149 -9.96 -14.69 6.52
C PHE A 149 -10.18 -16.20 6.64
N TYR A 150 -9.88 -16.81 7.80
CA TYR A 150 -10.13 -18.23 8.02
C TYR A 150 -11.63 -18.57 7.96
N GLU A 151 -12.49 -17.73 8.54
CA GLU A 151 -13.95 -17.90 8.43
C GLU A 151 -14.41 -17.85 6.96
N PHE A 152 -13.88 -16.92 6.17
CA PHE A 152 -14.15 -16.82 4.74
C PHE A 152 -13.69 -18.06 3.96
N ILE A 153 -12.45 -18.52 4.16
CA ILE A 153 -11.90 -19.70 3.48
C ILE A 153 -12.68 -20.96 3.87
N ASN A 154 -13.03 -21.13 5.13
CA ASN A 154 -13.85 -22.25 5.59
C ASN A 154 -15.24 -22.23 4.94
N PHE A 155 -15.86 -21.04 4.80
CA PHE A 155 -17.13 -20.91 4.10
C PHE A 155 -17.04 -21.31 2.63
N VAL A 156 -15.98 -20.90 1.92
CA VAL A 156 -15.79 -21.18 0.48
C VAL A 156 -15.47 -22.66 0.21
N ASN A 157 -14.84 -23.35 1.16
CA ASN A 157 -14.45 -24.76 1.03
C ASN A 157 -15.54 -25.75 1.50
N ASN A 158 -16.62 -25.27 2.11
CA ASN A 158 -17.78 -26.08 2.48
C ASN A 158 -18.77 -26.21 1.32
#